data_AF-A0A661REM9-F1
#
_entry.id   AF-A0A661REM9-F1
#
_cell.length_a   1.000
_cell.length_b   1.000
_cell.length_c   1.000
_cell.angle_alpha   90.00
_cell.angle_beta   90.00
_cell.angle_gamma   90.00
#
_symmetry.space_group_name_H-M   'P 1'
#
loop_
_entity.id
_entity.type
_entity.pdbx_description
1 polymer ?
#
loop_
_entity_poly.entity_id
_entity_poly.type
_entity_poly.pdbx_seq_one_letter_code
_entity_poly.pdbx_strand_id
1 'polypeptide(L)' 'MDLYTPMKIEEIVVMERLHLYNRGLSYGAQAISHVLEQKGIRPLPSITTINRILSRNCLTHRRTGYYPEDYIGD' A
#
# COMPACT_ATOMS: atom_id res chain seq x y z
N MET A 1 9.48 20.31 5.25
CA MET A 1 9.07 18.93 4.94
C MET A 1 8.30 19.01 3.64
N ASP A 2 8.86 18.44 2.58
CA ASP A 2 8.22 18.47 1.27
C ASP A 2 7.00 17.54 1.28
N LEU A 3 5.91 17.99 0.66
CA LEU A 3 4.69 17.21 0.52
C LEU A 3 4.84 16.25 -0.65
N TYR A 4 4.62 14.97 -0.41
CA TYR A 4 4.57 13.96 -1.45
C TYR A 4 3.32 14.15 -2.31
N THR A 5 3.48 13.91 -3.61
CA THR A 5 2.34 13.85 -4.54
C THR A 5 1.49 12.61 -4.23
N PRO A 6 0.19 12.61 -4.61
CA PRO A 6 -0.67 11.44 -4.44
C PRO A 6 -0.11 10.17 -5.08
N MET A 7 0.50 10.29 -6.26
CA MET A 7 1.18 9.19 -6.94
C MET A 7 2.33 8.64 -6.10
N LYS A 8 3.14 9.52 -5.49
CA LYS A 8 4.25 9.09 -4.65
C LYS A 8 3.79 8.42 -3.36
N ILE A 9 2.70 8.92 -2.76
CA ILE A 9 2.07 8.27 -1.61
C ILE A 9 1.59 6.86 -1.97
N GLU A 10 0.98 6.70 -3.14
CA GLU A 10 0.53 5.39 -3.63
C GLU A 10 1.70 4.41 -3.79
N GLU A 11 2.80 4.82 -4.43
CA GLU A 11 4.01 4.01 -4.54
C GLU A 11 4.55 3.60 -3.16
N ILE A 12 4.65 4.53 -2.21
CA ILE A 12 5.16 4.24 -0.87
C ILE A 12 4.23 3.24 -0.16
N VAL A 13 2.91 3.42 -0.24
CA VAL A 13 1.93 2.48 0.35
C VAL A 13 2.12 1.06 -0.21
N VAL A 14 2.27 0.92 -1.53
CA VAL A 14 2.51 -0.36 -2.20
C VAL A 14 3.81 -1.00 -1.70
N MET A 15 4.89 -0.21 -1.65
CA MET A 15 6.20 -0.67 -1.22
C MET A 15 6.20 -1.11 0.25
N GLU A 16 5.64 -0.32 1.16
CA GLU A 16 5.56 -0.68 2.58
C GLU A 16 4.70 -1.92 2.81
N ARG A 17 3.59 -2.04 2.08
CA ARG A 17 2.76 -3.24 2.15
C ARG A 17 3.56 -4.48 1.77
N LEU A 18 4.27 -4.46 0.63
CA LEU A 18 5.06 -5.60 0.16
C LEU A 18 6.21 -5.90 1.12
N HIS A 19 6.85 -4.86 1.66
CA HIS A 19 7.91 -4.99 2.63
C HIS A 19 7.44 -5.71 3.91
N LEU A 20 6.30 -5.31 4.46
CA LEU A 20 5.70 -5.94 5.64
C LEU A 20 5.30 -7.40 5.36
N TYR A 21 4.67 -7.66 4.21
CA TYR A 21 4.31 -9.02 3.79
C TYR A 21 5.54 -9.94 3.71
N ASN A 22 6.60 -9.49 3.04
CA ASN A 22 7.83 -10.28 2.85
C ASN A 22 8.57 -10.56 4.16
N ARG A 23 8.30 -9.78 5.22
CA ARG A 23 8.85 -9.99 6.57
C ARG A 23 7.93 -10.78 7.49
N GLY A 24 6.77 -11.24 7.00
CA GLY A 24 5.76 -11.92 7.83
C GLY A 24 5.13 -11.02 8.90
N LEU A 25 5.23 -9.70 8.74
CA LEU A 25 4.66 -8.71 9.67
C LEU A 25 3.22 -8.40 9.32
N SER A 26 2.48 -7.78 10.24
CA SER A 26 1.15 -7.24 9.94
C SER A 26 1.22 -6.21 8.80
N TYR A 27 0.49 -6.44 7.71
CA TYR A 27 0.50 -5.60 6.49
C TYR A 27 -0.85 -4.95 6.18
N GLY A 28 -1.76 -4.90 7.17
CA GLY A 28 -3.05 -4.20 7.02
C GLY A 28 -2.88 -2.68 6.97
N ALA A 29 -3.94 -1.97 6.56
CA ALA A 29 -3.89 -0.51 6.41
C ALA A 29 -3.46 0.25 7.67
N GLN A 30 -3.81 -0.25 8.87
CA GLN A 30 -3.35 0.33 10.14
C GLN A 30 -1.83 0.20 10.32
N ALA A 31 -1.28 -0.98 10.04
CA ALA A 31 0.16 -1.21 10.15
C ALA A 31 0.93 -0.35 9.15
N ILE A 32 0.44 -0.24 7.92
CA ILE A 32 1.02 0.64 6.90
C ILE A 32 0.96 2.11 7.36
N SER A 33 -0.18 2.57 7.84
CA SER A 33 -0.34 3.95 8.34
C SER A 33 0.66 4.27 9.45
N HIS A 34 0.87 3.34 10.39
CA HIS A 34 1.86 3.49 11.45
C HIS A 34 3.30 3.60 10.91
N VAL A 35 3.68 2.78 9.93
CA VAL A 35 5.00 2.85 9.30
C VAL A 35 5.19 4.18 8.57
N LEU A 36 4.19 4.66 7.83
CA LEU A 36 4.24 5.96 7.15
C LEU A 36 4.40 7.12 8.14
N GLU A 37 3.71 7.04 9.27
CA GLU A 37 3.83 8.02 10.35
C GLU A 37 5.23 8.03 10.95
N GLN A 38 5.79 6.86 11.31
CA GLN A 38 7.15 6.71 11.81
C GLN A 38 8.21 7.23 10.82
N LYS A 39 7.97 7.06 9.52
CA LYS A 39 8.84 7.57 8.44
C LYS A 39 8.65 9.05 8.13
N GLY A 40 7.72 9.74 8.80
CA GLY A 40 7.47 11.17 8.60
C GLY A 40 6.84 11.50 7.25
N ILE A 41 6.18 10.55 6.59
CA ILE A 41 5.57 10.73 5.27
C ILE A 41 4.37 11.68 5.37
N ARG A 42 4.33 12.70 4.51
CA ARG A 42 3.25 13.70 4.46
C ARG A 42 2.84 14.00 3.00
N PRO A 43 1.53 14.12 2.69
CA PRO A 43 0.40 13.94 3.60
C PRO A 43 0.23 12.47 4.02
N LEU A 44 -0.21 12.24 5.26
CA LEU A 44 -0.48 10.89 5.75
C LEU A 44 -1.84 10.42 5.19
N PRO A 45 -1.90 9.36 4.36
CA PRO A 45 -3.16 8.89 3.82
C PRO A 45 -4.03 8.28 4.93
N SER A 46 -5.35 8.48 4.82
CA SER A 46 -6.32 7.81 5.70
C SER A 46 -6.29 6.29 5.52
N ILE A 47 -6.76 5.55 6.53
CA ILE A 47 -6.95 4.09 6.43
C ILE A 47 -7.78 3.70 5.21
N THR A 48 -8.83 4.45 4.90
CA THR A 48 -9.68 4.24 3.72
C THR A 48 -8.93 4.46 2.42
N THR A 49 -8.08 5.50 2.36
CA THR A 49 -7.22 5.77 1.20
C THR A 49 -6.21 4.65 0.98
N ILE A 50 -5.57 4.17 2.05
CA ILE A 50 -4.64 3.03 1.99
C ILE A 50 -5.37 1.80 1.46
N ASN A 51 -6.54 1.45 2.01
CA ASN A 51 -7.33 0.31 1.52
C ASN A 51 -7.68 0.44 0.03
N ARG A 52 -8.07 1.64 -0.43
CA ARG A 52 -8.35 1.88 -1.86
C ARG A 52 -7.12 1.69 -2.73
N ILE A 53 -5.95 2.17 -2.30
CA ILE A 53 -4.68 1.96 -2.99
C ILE A 53 -4.37 0.46 -3.10
N LEU A 54 -4.49 -0.28 -1.99
CA LEU A 54 -4.25 -1.72 -1.98
C LEU A 54 -5.19 -2.48 -2.92
N SER A 55 -6.48 -2.15 -2.92
CA SER A 55 -7.45 -2.76 -3.83
C SER A 55 -7.14 -2.45 -5.30
N ARG A 56 -6.79 -1.21 -5.62
CA ARG A 56 -6.44 -0.82 -7.00
C ARG A 56 -5.23 -1.57 -7.53
N ASN A 57 -4.25 -1.86 -6.66
CA ASN A 57 -3.01 -2.54 -7.01
C ASN A 57 -3.09 -4.08 -6.83
N CYS A 58 -4.28 -4.66 -6.66
CA CYS A 58 -4.48 -6.09 -6.40
C CYS A 58 -3.67 -6.65 -5.22
N LEU A 59 -3.47 -5.84 -4.17
CA LEU A 59 -2.71 -6.21 -2.95
C LEU A 59 -3.61 -6.67 -1.78
N THR A 60 -4.86 -7.02 -2.07
CA THR A 60 -5.81 -7.60 -1.12
C THR A 60 -5.65 -9.13 -1.04
N HIS A 61 -6.33 -9.79 -0.10
CA HIS A 61 -6.37 -11.26 0.01
C HIS A 61 -5.00 -11.97 -0.02
N ARG A 62 -3.97 -11.37 0.61
CA ARG A 62 -2.58 -11.88 0.67
C ARG A 62 -1.82 -11.91 -0.68
N ARG A 63 -2.36 -11.35 -1.74
CA ARG A 63 -1.74 -11.30 -3.09
C ARG A 63 -0.55 -10.35 -3.12
N THR A 64 0.50 -10.59 -3.91
CA THR A 64 1.65 -9.65 -4.03
C THR A 64 1.59 -8.74 -5.25
N GLY A 65 0.44 -8.66 -5.91
CA GLY A 65 0.19 -7.81 -7.06
C GLY A 65 -0.78 -8.49 -8.02
N TYR A 66 -0.71 -8.08 -9.28
CA TYR A 66 -1.44 -8.75 -10.35
C TYR A 66 -0.83 -10.12 -10.65
N TYR A 67 -1.68 -11.13 -10.80
CA TYR A 67 -1.30 -12.45 -11.29
C TYR A 67 -1.84 -12.66 -12.71
N PRO A 68 -1.31 -13.63 -13.49
CA PRO A 68 -1.80 -13.92 -14.84
C PRO A 68 -3.32 -14.05 -14.94
N GLU A 69 -3.99 -14.63 -13.93
CA GLU A 69 -5.45 -14.72 -13.86
C GLU A 69 -6.19 -13.37 -13.80
N ASP A 70 -5.53 -12.28 -13.41
CA ASP A 70 -6.12 -10.92 -13.40
C ASP A 70 -6.13 -10.28 -14.79
N TYR A 71 -5.34 -10.82 -15.73
CA TYR A 71 -5.26 -10.33 -17.10
C TYR A 71 -6.22 -11.07 -18.04
N ILE A 72 -7.11 -11.91 -17.50
CA ILE A 72 -8.19 -12.54 -18.27
C ILE A 72 -9.28 -11.48 -18.49
N GLY A 73 -9.13 -10.72 -19.58
CA GLY A 73 -10.19 -9.94 -20.20
C GLY A 73 -10.67 -10.64 -21.47
N ASP A 74 -11.99 -10.62 -21.68
CA ASP A 74 -12.73 -11.07 -22.88
C ASP A 74 -12.15 -10.56 -24.21
#